data_AF-A0A1E5UGV5-F1
#
_entry.id   AF-A0A1E5UGV5-F1
#
_cell.length_a   1.000
_cell.length_b   1.000
_cell.length_c   1.000
_cell.angle_alpha   90.00
_cell.angle_beta   90.00
_cell.angle_gamma   90.00
#
_symmetry.space_group_name_H-M   'P 1'
#
loop_
_entity.id
_entity.type
_entity.pdbx_description
1 polymer ?
#
loop_
_entity_poly.entity_id
_entity_poly.type
_entity_poly.pdbx_seq_one_letter_code
_entity_poly.pdbx_strand_id
1 'polypeptide(L)'
;MNKIIFILILLISYTEIFCQSAKDTLSLPERYERRIQEEGRKRRKEILQNFEDVEYNNLIKLIVKDIDFTKLKENNLVFYFNSNCILTRDYGYGTILFNKHICETDGQNPAFNQINFWSLENIHFIQKKYKKNMIPFLELINDFVTDGDDFETFDEKIEYTYFDDSKVLIDDVKKELKGTYKERDKTTQFYFFPINNKSKELTLTKLNDVKNYNTLFLSFINYVDKIVAVKFAYDYPDNQKVYYQAYQFKNNKWIKVPYPKGED
;
A
#
# COMPACT_ATOMS: atom_id res chain seq x y z
N MET A 1 -36.38 16.39 50.26
CA MET A 1 -35.49 16.20 49.08
C MET A 1 -35.63 14.75 48.63
N ASN A 2 -36.20 14.53 47.44
CA ASN A 2 -36.75 13.23 47.02
C ASN A 2 -35.67 12.13 46.96
N LYS A 3 -35.93 10.99 47.61
CA LYS A 3 -35.06 9.78 47.58
C LYS A 3 -34.67 9.36 46.16
N ILE A 4 -35.54 9.63 45.19
CA ILE A 4 -35.33 9.38 43.76
C ILE A 4 -34.18 10.23 43.19
N ILE A 5 -34.07 11.49 43.57
CA ILE A 5 -32.99 12.39 43.12
C ILE A 5 -31.64 11.93 43.68
N PHE A 6 -31.63 11.46 44.92
CA PHE A 6 -30.42 10.95 45.56
C PHE A 6 -29.91 9.66 44.90
N ILE A 7 -30.82 8.76 44.51
CA ILE A 7 -30.49 7.52 43.77
C ILE A 7 -29.96 7.83 42.37
N LEU A 8 -30.53 8.83 41.67
CA LEU A 8 -30.05 9.27 40.36
C LEU A 8 -28.64 9.87 40.43
N ILE A 9 -28.33 10.68 41.44
CA ILE A 9 -26.98 11.23 41.64
C ILE A 9 -25.98 10.11 41.94
N LEU A 10 -26.35 9.13 42.78
CA LEU A 10 -25.52 7.96 43.05
C LEU A 10 -25.26 7.13 41.79
N LEU A 11 -26.28 6.89 40.96
CA LEU A 11 -26.12 6.15 39.70
C LEU A 11 -25.18 6.87 38.71
N ILE A 12 -25.32 8.18 38.54
CA ILE A 12 -24.44 8.97 37.67
C ILE A 12 -23.00 8.94 38.17
N SER A 13 -22.79 9.13 39.48
CA SER A 13 -21.45 9.06 40.08
C SER A 13 -20.82 7.66 39.99
N TYR A 14 -21.61 6.60 40.10
CA TYR A 14 -21.12 5.22 39.97
C TYR A 14 -20.70 4.90 38.53
N THR A 15 -21.44 5.42 37.54
CA THR A 15 -21.08 5.27 36.12
C THR A 15 -19.81 6.03 35.74
N GLU A 16 -19.57 7.22 36.31
CA GLU A 16 -18.34 8.00 36.03
C GLU A 16 -17.10 7.33 36.63
N ILE A 17 -17.20 6.81 37.87
CA ILE A 17 -16.09 6.12 38.56
C ILE A 17 -15.70 4.83 37.81
N PHE A 18 -16.68 4.06 37.32
CA PHE A 18 -16.40 2.83 36.55
C PHE A 18 -15.90 3.11 35.13
N CYS A 19 -16.28 4.23 34.52
CA CYS A 19 -15.78 4.61 33.19
C CYS A 19 -14.34 5.15 33.25
N GLN A 20 -13.95 5.78 34.37
CA GLN A 20 -12.56 6.18 34.63
C GLN A 20 -11.66 5.00 34.99
N SER A 21 -12.12 4.05 35.82
CA SER A 21 -11.30 2.90 36.21
C SER A 21 -10.92 1.98 35.05
N ALA A 22 -11.77 1.88 34.01
CA ALA A 22 -11.46 1.11 32.80
C ALA A 22 -10.44 1.77 31.85
N LYS A 23 -10.26 3.10 31.94
CA LYS A 23 -9.21 3.83 31.19
C LYS A 23 -7.86 3.83 31.91
N ASP A 24 -7.87 3.75 33.24
CA ASP A 24 -6.67 3.83 34.08
C ASP A 24 -6.01 2.47 34.38
N THR A 25 -6.63 1.35 34.00
CA THR A 25 -6.08 -0.01 34.12
C THR A 25 -5.14 -0.42 32.99
N LEU A 26 -5.01 0.39 31.94
CA LEU A 26 -4.07 0.12 30.86
C LEU A 26 -2.64 0.42 31.28
N SER A 27 -1.73 -0.46 30.88
CA SER A 27 -0.30 -0.21 30.99
C SER A 27 0.10 1.04 30.18
N LEU A 28 1.19 1.70 30.56
CA LEU A 28 1.71 2.86 29.83
C LEU A 28 1.93 2.57 28.32
N PRO A 29 2.47 1.40 27.92
CA PRO A 29 2.56 1.01 26.51
C PRO A 29 1.21 0.99 25.79
N GLU A 30 0.18 0.37 26.37
CA GLU A 30 -1.14 0.28 25.74
C GLU A 30 -1.83 1.65 25.60
N ARG A 31 -1.61 2.57 26.55
CA ARG A 31 -2.13 3.95 26.43
C ARG A 31 -1.43 4.73 25.31
N TYR A 32 -0.12 4.54 25.17
CA TYR A 32 0.68 5.17 24.11
C TYR A 32 0.25 4.67 22.73
N GLU A 33 0.12 3.35 22.56
CA GLU A 33 -0.36 2.74 21.32
C GLU A 33 -1.76 3.23 20.96
N ARG A 34 -2.69 3.25 21.92
CA ARG A 34 -4.04 3.77 21.66
C ARG A 34 -4.03 5.23 21.20
N ARG A 35 -3.18 6.08 21.78
CA ARG A 35 -3.07 7.49 21.38
C ARG A 35 -2.59 7.62 19.93
N ILE A 36 -1.55 6.87 19.56
CA ILE A 36 -1.06 6.84 18.17
C ILE A 36 -2.17 6.43 17.22
N GLN A 37 -2.94 5.38 17.56
CA GLN A 37 -4.06 4.93 16.73
C GLN A 37 -5.17 5.97 16.60
N GLU A 38 -5.52 6.67 17.69
CA GLU A 38 -6.53 7.73 17.66
C GLU A 38 -6.09 8.93 16.81
N GLU A 39 -4.84 9.35 16.95
CA GLU A 39 -4.24 10.42 16.14
C GLU A 39 -4.17 10.02 14.66
N GLY A 40 -3.73 8.79 14.35
CA GLY A 40 -3.70 8.24 13.01
C GLY A 40 -5.08 8.17 12.35
N ARG A 41 -6.12 7.70 13.08
CA ARG A 41 -7.51 7.70 12.59
C ARG A 41 -8.02 9.12 12.31
N LYS A 42 -7.72 10.08 13.19
CA LYS A 42 -8.12 11.48 12.99
C LYS A 42 -7.47 12.07 11.74
N ARG A 43 -6.16 11.86 11.58
CA ARG A 43 -5.40 12.31 10.40
C ARG A 43 -5.91 11.67 9.12
N ARG A 44 -6.20 10.36 9.14
CA ARG A 44 -6.80 9.64 8.01
C ARG A 44 -8.13 10.27 7.58
N LYS A 45 -9.01 10.56 8.54
CA LYS A 45 -10.31 11.19 8.27
C LYS A 45 -10.13 12.59 7.66
N GLU A 46 -9.21 13.38 8.19
CA GLU A 46 -8.88 14.71 7.67
C GLU A 46 -8.39 14.63 6.21
N ILE A 47 -7.48 13.71 5.90
CA ILE A 47 -6.99 13.49 4.52
C ILE A 47 -8.15 13.06 3.61
N LEU A 48 -8.97 12.08 3.99
CA LEU A 48 -10.09 11.64 3.15
C LEU A 48 -11.06 12.78 2.84
N GLN A 49 -11.44 13.57 3.84
CA GLN A 49 -12.29 14.75 3.67
C GLN A 49 -11.64 15.80 2.76
N ASN A 50 -10.32 15.99 2.91
CA ASN A 50 -9.59 16.93 2.08
C ASN A 50 -9.55 16.51 0.60
N PHE A 51 -9.68 15.23 0.28
CA PHE A 51 -9.57 14.67 -1.07
C PHE A 51 -10.90 14.28 -1.73
N GLU A 52 -12.04 14.50 -1.08
CA GLU A 52 -13.37 14.02 -1.51
C GLU A 52 -13.70 14.36 -2.98
N ASP A 53 -13.37 15.57 -3.44
CA ASP A 53 -13.66 16.06 -4.80
C ASP A 53 -12.44 16.08 -5.74
N VAL A 54 -11.47 15.19 -5.54
CA VAL A 54 -10.19 15.22 -6.28
C VAL A 54 -10.16 14.20 -7.41
N GLU A 55 -9.92 14.70 -8.63
CA GLU A 55 -9.76 13.89 -9.84
C GLU A 55 -8.30 13.45 -10.05
N TYR A 56 -8.04 12.14 -10.07
CA TYR A 56 -6.66 11.60 -10.11
C TYR A 56 -6.10 11.31 -11.52
N ASN A 57 -6.93 11.35 -12.56
CA ASN A 57 -6.52 10.96 -13.93
C ASN A 57 -5.29 11.74 -14.44
N ASN A 58 -5.17 13.01 -14.09
CA ASN A 58 -4.01 13.83 -14.45
C ASN A 58 -2.79 13.57 -13.54
N LEU A 59 -3.00 13.23 -12.27
CA LEU A 59 -1.93 12.84 -11.36
C LEU A 59 -1.23 11.57 -11.85
N ILE A 60 -1.98 10.55 -12.23
CA ILE A 60 -1.45 9.29 -12.79
C ILE A 60 -0.53 9.58 -13.98
N LYS A 61 -0.97 10.41 -14.92
CA LYS A 61 -0.16 10.79 -16.10
C LYS A 61 1.13 11.50 -15.73
N LEU A 62 1.10 12.35 -14.69
CA LEU A 62 2.30 13.03 -14.17
C LEU A 62 3.27 12.02 -13.54
N ILE A 63 2.79 11.14 -12.67
CA ILE A 63 3.60 10.11 -12.02
C ILE A 63 4.23 9.19 -13.07
N VAL A 64 3.47 8.72 -14.06
CA VAL A 64 3.97 7.87 -15.15
C VAL A 64 5.00 8.58 -16.03
N LYS A 65 4.93 9.91 -16.16
CA LYS A 65 5.94 10.70 -16.87
C LYS A 65 7.24 10.83 -16.06
N ASP A 66 7.14 10.81 -14.74
CA ASP A 66 8.27 10.95 -13.82
C ASP A 66 8.98 9.62 -13.50
N ILE A 67 8.37 8.48 -13.88
CA ILE A 67 9.09 7.21 -13.94
C ILE A 67 10.16 7.32 -15.03
N ASP A 68 11.41 7.15 -14.63
CA ASP A 68 12.56 7.14 -15.51
C ASP A 68 12.71 5.76 -16.17
N PHE A 69 11.93 5.55 -17.23
CA PHE A 69 11.98 4.31 -18.02
C PHE A 69 13.33 4.06 -18.70
N THR A 70 14.24 5.04 -18.76
CA THR A 70 15.61 4.82 -19.26
C THR A 70 16.44 3.93 -18.32
N LYS A 71 16.06 3.88 -17.04
CA LYS A 71 16.63 2.95 -16.03
C LYS A 71 16.02 1.56 -16.11
N LEU A 72 14.83 1.42 -16.72
CA LEU A 72 14.09 0.17 -16.86
C LEU A 72 14.33 -0.42 -18.26
N LYS A 73 15.52 -0.96 -18.50
CA LYS A 73 15.97 -1.42 -19.83
C LYS A 73 15.32 -2.72 -20.31
N GLU A 74 15.03 -3.63 -19.40
CA GLU A 74 14.42 -4.93 -19.69
C GLU A 74 12.98 -4.77 -20.14
N ASN A 75 12.55 -5.58 -21.09
CA ASN A 75 11.14 -5.58 -21.53
C ASN A 75 10.19 -6.11 -20.45
N ASN A 76 10.73 -6.77 -19.42
CA ASN A 76 9.96 -7.30 -18.30
C ASN A 76 10.07 -6.35 -17.11
N LEU A 77 8.93 -5.82 -16.68
CA LEU A 77 8.83 -4.95 -15.52
C LEU A 77 8.03 -5.65 -14.43
N VAL A 78 8.74 -6.07 -13.39
CA VAL A 78 8.13 -6.51 -12.15
C VAL A 78 7.78 -5.28 -11.32
N PHE A 79 6.50 -5.03 -11.10
CA PHE A 79 6.07 -3.94 -10.22
C PHE A 79 5.62 -4.51 -8.87
N TYR A 80 6.20 -3.99 -7.80
CA TYR A 80 5.86 -4.39 -6.45
C TYR A 80 4.55 -3.72 -6.05
N PHE A 81 3.57 -4.55 -5.74
CA PHE A 81 2.26 -4.14 -5.27
C PHE A 81 2.16 -4.43 -3.77
N ASN A 82 1.83 -3.39 -3.01
CA ASN A 82 1.59 -3.47 -1.58
C ASN A 82 0.32 -2.67 -1.26
N SER A 83 -0.79 -3.38 -1.10
CA SER A 83 -2.02 -2.79 -0.57
C SER A 83 -1.81 -2.43 0.90
N ASN A 84 -1.28 -1.23 1.13
CA ASN A 84 -1.48 -0.43 2.33
C ASN A 84 -0.96 -0.98 3.67
N CYS A 85 0.16 -1.71 3.69
CA CYS A 85 0.88 -1.81 4.97
C CYS A 85 2.39 -1.69 4.80
N ILE A 86 2.91 -0.49 5.10
CA ILE A 86 4.28 -0.37 5.58
C ILE A 86 4.20 -0.69 7.06
N LEU A 87 4.68 -1.87 7.46
CA LEU A 87 5.05 -2.08 8.86
C LEU A 87 6.11 -1.02 9.17
N THR A 88 5.77 0.03 9.92
CA THR A 88 6.78 0.95 10.46
C THR A 88 7.61 0.17 11.48
N ARG A 89 8.60 -0.58 11.00
CA ARG A 89 9.77 -0.93 11.78
C ARG A 89 10.63 0.33 11.83
N ASP A 90 10.42 1.12 12.87
CA ASP A 90 11.51 1.70 13.67
C ASP A 90 10.91 2.64 14.73
N TYR A 91 10.61 2.08 15.90
CA TYR A 91 10.96 2.74 17.15
C TYR A 91 11.44 1.66 18.11
N GLY A 92 12.74 1.66 18.36
CA GLY A 92 13.38 0.74 19.28
C GLY A 92 12.83 0.90 20.69
N TYR A 93 11.94 0.01 21.09
CA TYR A 93 11.83 -0.47 22.47
C TYR A 93 11.39 -1.93 22.43
N GLY A 94 12.08 -2.76 23.20
CA GLY A 94 12.07 -4.21 23.10
C GLY A 94 10.68 -4.85 23.15
N THR A 95 10.49 -5.81 22.26
CA THR A 95 9.68 -7.02 22.42
C THR A 95 8.38 -6.86 23.23
N ILE A 96 7.27 -6.57 22.55
CA ILE A 96 5.97 -7.09 22.95
C ILE A 96 5.31 -7.72 21.72
N LEU A 97 5.08 -9.03 21.87
CA LEU A 97 4.38 -9.94 20.98
C LEU A 97 2.92 -9.49 20.79
N PHE A 98 2.63 -8.55 19.91
CA PHE A 98 1.35 -8.44 19.18
C PHE A 98 1.58 -7.59 17.93
N ASN A 99 2.04 -8.21 16.86
CA ASN A 99 1.93 -7.70 15.48
C ASN A 99 0.44 -7.69 15.04
N LYS A 100 -0.46 -7.20 15.88
CA LYS A 100 -1.88 -7.10 15.56
C LYS A 100 -2.07 -5.79 14.79
N HIS A 101 -1.81 -5.89 13.49
CA HIS A 101 -2.40 -5.05 12.45
C HIS A 101 -2.47 -3.55 12.76
N ILE A 102 -1.31 -2.88 12.82
CA ILE A 102 -1.21 -1.43 12.59
C ILE A 102 -1.40 -1.13 11.09
N CYS A 103 -2.36 -1.79 10.44
CA CYS A 103 -2.74 -1.54 9.05
C CYS A 103 -4.14 -0.91 8.99
N GLU A 104 -4.94 -1.02 10.05
CA GLU A 104 -6.17 -0.24 10.19
C GLU A 104 -5.93 1.21 10.63
N THR A 105 -4.75 1.51 11.17
CA THR A 105 -4.49 2.71 11.98
C THR A 105 -3.46 3.69 11.41
N ASP A 106 -2.61 3.25 10.48
CA ASP A 106 -1.70 4.17 9.78
C ASP A 106 -2.37 4.77 8.54
N GLY A 107 -2.88 5.98 8.72
CA GLY A 107 -3.44 6.85 7.70
C GLY A 107 -2.45 7.34 6.64
N GLN A 108 -1.47 6.53 6.23
CA GLN A 108 -0.44 6.98 5.30
C GLN A 108 -0.93 7.11 3.85
N ASN A 109 -1.98 6.38 3.42
CA ASN A 109 -2.49 6.48 2.05
C ASN A 109 -4.00 6.28 1.81
N PRO A 110 -4.89 7.04 2.45
CA PRO A 110 -6.31 6.75 2.33
C PRO A 110 -6.94 7.27 1.02
N ALA A 111 -6.35 8.27 0.36
CA ALA A 111 -6.97 8.94 -0.78
C ALA A 111 -6.43 8.50 -2.15
N PHE A 112 -5.10 8.48 -2.34
CA PHE A 112 -4.43 7.97 -3.54
C PHE A 112 -3.33 6.97 -3.19
N ASN A 113 -3.43 5.75 -3.70
CA ASN A 113 -2.53 4.65 -3.33
C ASN A 113 -2.21 3.72 -4.54
N GLN A 114 -1.59 2.57 -4.26
CA GLN A 114 -1.22 1.58 -5.27
C GLN A 114 -2.42 1.07 -6.09
N ILE A 115 -3.61 0.98 -5.49
CA ILE A 115 -4.82 0.48 -6.15
C ILE A 115 -5.31 1.52 -7.16
N ASN A 116 -5.29 2.80 -6.77
CA ASN A 116 -5.61 3.89 -7.70
C ASN A 116 -4.61 3.96 -8.85
N PHE A 117 -3.32 3.74 -8.57
CA PHE A 117 -2.25 3.85 -9.57
C PHE A 117 -2.17 2.63 -10.50
N TRP A 118 -2.16 1.40 -9.96
CA TRP A 118 -2.05 0.13 -10.69
C TRP A 118 -3.41 -0.43 -11.12
N SER A 119 -4.34 0.43 -11.51
CA SER A 119 -5.57 -0.02 -12.16
C SER A 119 -5.26 -0.68 -13.51
N LEU A 120 -6.15 -1.56 -13.98
CA LEU A 120 -6.01 -2.22 -15.28
C LEU A 120 -5.79 -1.24 -16.43
N GLU A 121 -6.54 -0.12 -16.43
CA GLU A 121 -6.40 0.95 -17.42
C GLU A 121 -4.97 1.53 -17.43
N ASN A 122 -4.43 1.84 -16.25
CA ASN A 122 -3.12 2.44 -16.10
C ASN A 122 -2.00 1.46 -16.45
N ILE A 123 -2.15 0.19 -16.06
CA ILE A 123 -1.23 -0.89 -16.44
C ILE A 123 -1.17 -1.00 -17.95
N HIS A 124 -2.31 -1.09 -18.63
CA HIS A 124 -2.36 -1.15 -20.09
C HIS A 124 -1.80 0.11 -20.75
N PHE A 125 -2.03 1.29 -20.17
CA PHE A 125 -1.44 2.53 -20.65
C PHE A 125 0.10 2.49 -20.60
N ILE A 126 0.67 2.09 -19.46
CA ILE A 126 2.12 1.95 -19.27
C ILE A 126 2.69 0.90 -20.23
N GLN A 127 2.09 -0.29 -20.26
CA GLN A 127 2.43 -1.41 -21.13
C GLN A 127 2.48 -1.00 -22.61
N LYS A 128 1.44 -0.34 -23.12
CA LYS A 128 1.34 0.11 -24.52
C LYS A 128 2.35 1.19 -24.86
N LYS A 129 2.54 2.16 -23.95
CA LYS A 129 3.42 3.32 -24.15
C LYS A 129 4.89 2.95 -24.08
N TYR A 130 5.29 2.15 -23.10
CA TYR A 130 6.69 1.84 -22.81
C TYR A 130 7.11 0.43 -23.22
N LYS A 131 6.21 -0.33 -23.84
CA LYS A 131 6.52 -1.63 -24.45
C LYS A 131 7.11 -2.59 -23.42
N LYS A 132 6.39 -2.78 -22.31
CA LYS A 132 6.77 -3.66 -21.20
C LYS A 132 5.76 -4.80 -21.03
N ASN A 133 6.23 -5.99 -20.67
CA ASN A 133 5.44 -6.97 -19.93
C ASN A 133 5.33 -6.46 -18.50
N MET A 134 4.12 -6.39 -17.96
CA MET A 134 3.87 -5.91 -16.59
C MET A 134 3.57 -7.11 -15.70
N ILE A 135 4.43 -7.36 -14.71
CA ILE A 135 4.35 -8.51 -13.83
C ILE A 135 4.09 -8.00 -12.40
N PRO A 136 2.89 -8.20 -11.83
CA PRO A 136 2.66 -7.87 -10.43
C PRO A 136 3.45 -8.81 -9.52
N PHE A 137 4.09 -8.25 -8.50
CA PHE A 137 4.68 -8.98 -7.39
C PHE A 137 4.02 -8.53 -6.10
N LEU A 138 3.42 -9.46 -5.36
CA LEU A 138 2.69 -9.18 -4.13
C LEU A 138 3.68 -9.13 -2.96
N GLU A 139 4.08 -7.91 -2.59
CA GLU A 139 5.19 -7.68 -1.64
C GLU A 139 4.94 -8.34 -0.28
N LEU A 140 3.73 -8.25 0.25
CA LEU A 140 3.38 -8.73 1.59
C LEU A 140 3.54 -10.25 1.73
N ILE A 141 3.23 -11.00 0.68
CA ILE A 141 3.38 -12.47 0.67
C ILE A 141 4.71 -12.90 0.03
N ASN A 142 5.46 -11.94 -0.51
CA ASN A 142 6.71 -12.13 -1.21
C ASN A 142 6.62 -13.18 -2.34
N ASP A 143 5.58 -13.10 -3.17
CA ASP A 143 5.42 -13.98 -4.32
C ASP A 143 4.76 -13.27 -5.51
N PHE A 144 4.88 -13.89 -6.68
CA PHE A 144 4.11 -13.52 -7.86
C PHE A 144 2.65 -13.96 -7.73
N VAL A 145 1.78 -13.47 -8.61
CA VAL A 145 0.42 -14.01 -8.74
C VAL A 145 0.47 -15.37 -9.43
N THR A 146 0.04 -16.43 -8.76
CA THR A 146 0.08 -17.84 -9.20
C THR A 146 -1.29 -18.51 -9.16
N ASP A 147 -1.39 -19.74 -9.67
CA ASP A 147 -2.61 -20.57 -9.56
C ASP A 147 -2.95 -20.94 -8.11
N GLY A 148 -1.95 -21.03 -7.23
CA GLY A 148 -2.15 -21.37 -5.81
C GLY A 148 -2.75 -20.23 -4.99
N ASP A 149 -2.93 -19.06 -5.61
CA ASP A 149 -3.48 -17.87 -4.99
C ASP A 149 -5.00 -17.82 -5.01
N ASP A 150 -5.63 -18.94 -4.67
CA ASP A 150 -7.07 -19.01 -4.49
C ASP A 150 -7.43 -18.34 -3.16
N PHE A 151 -8.47 -17.49 -3.17
CA PHE A 151 -8.84 -16.69 -2.00
C PHE A 151 -9.04 -17.53 -0.72
N GLU A 152 -9.51 -18.78 -0.85
CA GLU A 152 -9.71 -19.70 0.28
C GLU A 152 -8.41 -20.14 0.97
N THR A 153 -7.29 -20.28 0.26
CA THR A 153 -5.98 -20.63 0.87
C THR A 153 -5.21 -19.40 1.39
N PHE A 154 -5.64 -18.21 0.99
CA PHE A 154 -5.11 -16.93 1.43
C PHE A 154 -5.80 -16.40 2.69
N ASP A 155 -7.12 -16.64 2.82
CA ASP A 155 -7.91 -16.34 4.02
C ASP A 155 -7.34 -17.04 5.28
N GLU A 156 -6.77 -18.24 5.14
CA GLU A 156 -6.14 -18.96 6.27
C GLU A 156 -4.72 -18.47 6.62
N LYS A 157 -4.01 -17.82 5.68
CA LYS A 157 -2.63 -17.35 5.90
C LYS A 157 -2.54 -15.89 6.34
N ILE A 158 -3.52 -15.05 6.03
CA ILE A 158 -3.48 -13.60 6.31
C ILE A 158 -4.91 -13.11 6.62
N GLU A 159 -5.27 -13.12 7.91
CA GLU A 159 -6.58 -12.68 8.41
C GLU A 159 -6.99 -11.24 7.99
N TYR A 160 -8.20 -11.15 7.43
CA TYR A 160 -9.28 -10.17 7.66
C TYR A 160 -9.27 -8.70 7.18
N THR A 161 -8.31 -8.18 6.43
CA THR A 161 -8.50 -6.81 5.85
C THR A 161 -7.73 -6.50 4.56
N TYR A 162 -6.92 -7.45 4.08
CA TYR A 162 -5.80 -7.17 3.17
C TYR A 162 -6.09 -7.42 1.68
N PHE A 163 -7.18 -8.14 1.37
CA PHE A 163 -7.41 -8.71 0.05
C PHE A 163 -8.43 -8.01 -0.81
N ASP A 164 -9.37 -7.24 -0.26
CA ASP A 164 -10.47 -6.73 -1.11
C ASP A 164 -9.97 -5.87 -2.27
N ASP A 165 -8.94 -5.05 -2.04
CA ASP A 165 -8.43 -4.16 -3.07
C ASP A 165 -7.32 -4.80 -3.95
N SER A 166 -6.54 -5.76 -3.42
CA SER A 166 -5.54 -6.51 -4.19
C SER A 166 -6.19 -7.59 -5.07
N LYS A 167 -7.38 -8.08 -4.65
CA LYS A 167 -8.23 -9.02 -5.37
C LYS A 167 -8.52 -8.55 -6.79
N VAL A 168 -8.86 -7.28 -6.97
CA VAL A 168 -9.14 -6.74 -8.31
C VAL A 168 -7.93 -6.91 -9.23
N LEU A 169 -6.73 -6.56 -8.76
CA LEU A 169 -5.50 -6.73 -9.53
C LEU A 169 -5.19 -8.21 -9.81
N ILE A 170 -5.36 -9.07 -8.80
CA ILE A 170 -5.13 -10.52 -8.90
C ILE A 170 -6.09 -11.13 -9.94
N ASP A 171 -7.39 -10.84 -9.82
CA ASP A 171 -8.42 -11.32 -10.72
C ASP A 171 -8.18 -10.83 -12.15
N ASP A 172 -7.75 -9.58 -12.31
CA ASP A 172 -7.45 -9.02 -13.63
C ASP A 172 -6.22 -9.66 -14.26
N VAL A 173 -5.13 -9.86 -13.51
CA VAL A 173 -3.93 -10.50 -14.08
C VAL A 173 -4.13 -12.00 -14.34
N LYS A 174 -4.94 -12.71 -13.53
CA LYS A 174 -5.26 -14.13 -13.75
C LYS A 174 -6.04 -14.39 -15.05
N LYS A 175 -6.67 -13.37 -15.64
CA LYS A 175 -7.32 -13.44 -16.96
C LYS A 175 -6.34 -13.35 -18.13
N GLU A 176 -5.07 -13.02 -17.86
CA GLU A 176 -4.05 -12.77 -18.88
C GLU A 176 -3.20 -14.03 -19.16
N LEU A 177 -1.91 -13.88 -19.45
CA LEU A 177 -1.03 -14.98 -19.84
C LEU A 177 -0.18 -15.50 -18.68
N LYS A 178 0.15 -16.79 -18.75
CA LYS A 178 1.08 -17.46 -17.83
C LYS A 178 2.52 -17.37 -18.33
N GLY A 179 3.42 -17.17 -17.38
CA GLY A 179 4.86 -17.23 -17.56
C GLY A 179 5.50 -18.15 -16.51
N THR A 180 6.78 -18.44 -16.70
CA THR A 180 7.58 -19.28 -15.81
C THR A 180 8.68 -18.45 -15.14
N TYR A 181 8.71 -18.41 -13.82
CA TYR A 181 9.81 -17.86 -13.05
C TYR A 181 10.77 -18.98 -12.66
N LYS A 182 12.07 -18.79 -12.90
CA LYS A 182 13.14 -19.73 -12.56
C LYS A 182 14.17 -19.05 -11.67
N GLU A 183 14.35 -19.59 -10.48
CA GLU A 183 15.36 -19.15 -9.52
C GLU A 183 16.03 -20.37 -8.88
N ARG A 184 17.31 -20.60 -9.21
CA ARG A 184 18.13 -21.76 -8.78
C ARG A 184 17.39 -23.11 -8.81
N ASP A 185 16.66 -23.43 -7.74
CA ASP A 185 15.95 -24.70 -7.53
C ASP A 185 14.41 -24.57 -7.54
N LYS A 186 13.87 -23.35 -7.64
CA LYS A 186 12.43 -23.05 -7.69
C LYS A 186 12.02 -22.73 -9.13
N THR A 187 11.00 -23.45 -9.61
CA THR A 187 10.28 -23.11 -10.84
C THR A 187 8.82 -22.85 -10.47
N THR A 188 8.31 -21.67 -10.82
CA THR A 188 6.94 -21.25 -10.46
C THR A 188 6.25 -20.66 -11.68
N GLN A 189 4.97 -20.98 -11.85
CA GLN A 189 4.13 -20.34 -12.86
C GLN A 189 3.56 -19.04 -12.27
N PHE A 190 3.55 -17.97 -13.06
CA PHE A 190 2.98 -16.69 -12.67
C PHE A 190 2.12 -16.10 -13.78
N TYR A 191 1.24 -15.18 -13.42
CA TYR A 191 0.42 -14.42 -14.36
C TYR A 191 1.00 -13.03 -14.63
N PHE A 192 0.85 -12.54 -15.86
CA PHE A 192 1.33 -11.20 -16.24
C PHE A 192 0.51 -10.57 -17.37
N PHE A 193 0.58 -9.24 -17.48
CA PHE A 193 0.03 -8.49 -18.61
C PHE A 193 1.05 -8.44 -19.75
N PRO A 194 0.78 -9.08 -20.90
CA PRO A 194 1.77 -9.24 -21.96
C PRO A 194 1.86 -8.01 -22.85
N ILE A 195 3.05 -7.57 -23.23
CA ILE A 195 3.30 -6.43 -24.13
C ILE A 195 2.44 -6.45 -25.42
N ASN A 196 2.10 -7.65 -25.91
CA ASN A 196 1.13 -7.89 -26.97
C ASN A 196 0.46 -9.27 -26.79
N ASN A 197 -0.74 -9.46 -27.36
CA ASN A 197 -1.48 -10.74 -27.32
C ASN A 197 -0.78 -11.90 -28.07
N LYS A 198 0.43 -11.67 -28.62
CA LYS A 198 1.22 -12.66 -29.35
C LYS A 198 2.46 -13.11 -28.58
N SER A 199 2.69 -12.58 -27.38
CA SER A 199 3.85 -12.94 -26.58
C SER A 199 3.66 -14.37 -26.11
N LYS A 200 4.45 -15.31 -26.68
CA LYS A 200 4.56 -16.68 -26.17
C LYS A 200 5.03 -16.64 -24.71
N GLU A 201 4.74 -17.71 -23.97
CA GLU A 201 5.08 -17.89 -22.54
C GLU A 201 6.38 -17.17 -22.14
N LEU A 202 6.25 -16.22 -21.21
CA LEU A 202 7.38 -15.43 -20.70
C LEU A 202 8.20 -16.29 -19.72
N THR A 203 9.53 -16.31 -19.84
CA THR A 203 10.39 -16.86 -18.78
C THR A 203 11.15 -15.75 -18.08
N LEU A 204 10.93 -15.60 -16.77
CA LEU A 204 11.75 -14.75 -15.89
C LEU A 204 12.85 -15.59 -15.24
N THR A 205 14.07 -15.07 -15.17
CA THR A 205 15.20 -15.76 -14.53
C THR A 205 15.89 -14.86 -13.54
N LYS A 206 16.21 -15.39 -12.34
CA LYS A 206 17.18 -14.83 -11.40
C LYS A 206 18.23 -15.89 -11.11
N LEU A 207 19.34 -15.86 -11.86
CA LEU A 207 20.40 -16.86 -11.77
C LEU A 207 21.75 -16.15 -11.63
N ASN A 208 22.48 -16.45 -10.55
CA ASN A 208 23.82 -15.90 -10.29
C ASN A 208 23.87 -14.36 -10.46
N ASP A 209 22.92 -13.66 -9.84
CA ASP A 209 22.74 -12.20 -9.89
C ASP A 209 22.39 -11.61 -11.27
N VAL A 210 22.20 -12.45 -12.28
CA VAL A 210 21.67 -12.05 -13.58
C VAL A 210 20.16 -12.18 -13.56
N LYS A 211 19.47 -11.04 -13.77
CA LYS A 211 18.02 -10.96 -13.95
C LYS A 211 17.67 -10.41 -15.32
N ASN A 212 16.63 -10.95 -15.95
CA ASN A 212 16.10 -10.48 -17.25
C ASN A 212 14.83 -9.62 -17.09
N TYR A 213 14.71 -8.96 -15.94
CA TYR A 213 13.62 -8.06 -15.59
C TYR A 213 14.13 -6.92 -14.74
N ASN A 214 13.47 -5.78 -14.84
CA ASN A 214 13.63 -4.69 -13.89
C ASN A 214 12.53 -4.75 -12.83
N THR A 215 12.81 -4.15 -11.68
CA THR A 215 11.85 -4.01 -10.60
C THR A 215 11.56 -2.54 -10.34
N LEU A 216 10.30 -2.23 -10.09
CA LEU A 216 9.84 -0.90 -9.70
C LEU A 216 8.92 -1.03 -8.49
N PHE A 217 9.23 -0.29 -7.44
CA PHE A 217 8.33 -0.07 -6.33
C PHE A 217 7.96 1.42 -6.29
N LEU A 218 6.67 1.69 -6.29
CA LEU A 218 6.15 3.02 -5.96
C LEU A 218 5.62 2.96 -4.53
N SER A 219 5.80 4.00 -3.75
CA SER A 219 5.05 4.17 -2.50
C SER A 219 4.46 5.56 -2.49
N PHE A 220 3.23 5.66 -2.03
CA PHE A 220 2.49 6.90 -1.96
C PHE A 220 2.54 7.39 -0.52
N ILE A 221 2.41 8.69 -0.29
CA ILE A 221 2.07 9.27 1.00
C ILE A 221 1.09 10.40 0.72
N ASN A 222 -0.05 10.40 1.42
CA ASN A 222 -1.04 11.45 1.28
C ASN A 222 -0.91 12.43 2.46
N TYR A 223 -0.83 13.72 2.17
CA TYR A 223 -0.82 14.79 3.17
C TYR A 223 -2.04 15.69 2.98
N VAL A 224 -2.34 16.50 3.99
CA VAL A 224 -3.31 17.60 3.86
C VAL A 224 -2.94 18.56 2.73
N ASP A 225 -3.88 19.45 2.39
CA ASP A 225 -3.78 20.36 1.25
C ASP A 225 -3.66 19.66 -0.11
N LYS A 226 -4.25 18.47 -0.21
CA LYS A 226 -4.35 17.64 -1.42
C LYS A 226 -2.99 17.31 -2.01
N ILE A 227 -2.03 16.95 -1.15
CA ILE A 227 -0.66 16.63 -1.56
C ILE A 227 -0.49 15.11 -1.56
N VAL A 228 0.03 14.59 -2.68
CA VAL A 228 0.46 13.20 -2.83
C VAL A 228 1.96 13.20 -3.07
N ALA A 229 2.71 12.62 -2.15
CA ALA A 229 4.12 12.31 -2.37
C ALA A 229 4.30 10.89 -2.88
N VAL A 230 5.29 10.70 -3.73
CA VAL A 230 5.59 9.42 -4.36
C VAL A 230 7.06 9.12 -4.21
N LYS A 231 7.37 7.99 -3.59
CA LYS A 231 8.66 7.34 -3.58
C LYS A 231 8.77 6.44 -4.81
N PHE A 232 9.81 6.62 -5.60
CA PHE A 232 10.16 5.76 -6.73
C PHE A 232 11.42 4.99 -6.35
N ALA A 233 11.31 3.66 -6.21
CA ALA A 233 12.44 2.79 -5.94
C ALA A 233 12.66 1.86 -7.15
N TYR A 234 13.80 2.03 -7.80
CA TYR A 234 14.24 1.19 -8.91
C TYR A 234 15.12 0.06 -8.37
N ASP A 235 15.12 -1.09 -9.05
CA ASP A 235 15.90 -2.27 -8.65
C ASP A 235 15.60 -2.75 -7.21
N TYR A 236 14.34 -2.56 -6.78
CA TYR A 236 13.81 -3.02 -5.51
C TYR A 236 13.76 -4.56 -5.41
N PRO A 237 14.06 -5.19 -4.25
CA PRO A 237 14.59 -4.59 -3.02
C PRO A 237 16.13 -4.50 -2.98
N ASP A 238 16.83 -5.12 -3.94
CA ASP A 238 18.26 -5.45 -3.88
C ASP A 238 19.20 -4.23 -3.96
N ASN A 239 18.86 -3.16 -4.70
CA ASN A 239 19.75 -1.99 -4.88
C ASN A 239 18.96 -0.68 -5.09
N GLN A 240 18.29 -0.23 -4.03
CA GLN A 240 17.29 0.85 -4.06
C GLN A 240 17.92 2.22 -4.35
N LYS A 241 17.92 2.64 -5.61
CA LYS A 241 18.01 4.07 -5.92
C LYS A 241 16.62 4.68 -5.74
N VAL A 242 16.49 5.49 -4.70
CA VAL A 242 15.22 6.12 -4.33
C VAL A 242 15.18 7.56 -4.83
N TYR A 243 14.05 7.93 -5.42
CA TYR A 243 13.71 9.30 -5.79
C TYR A 243 12.34 9.65 -5.22
N TYR A 244 12.15 10.89 -4.79
CA TYR A 244 10.89 11.38 -4.24
C TYR A 244 10.36 12.54 -5.06
N GLN A 245 9.05 12.55 -5.33
CA GLN A 245 8.35 13.67 -5.94
C GLN A 245 7.00 13.87 -5.28
N ALA A 246 6.65 15.12 -4.98
CA ALA A 246 5.32 15.48 -4.50
C ALA A 246 4.50 16.23 -5.55
N TYR A 247 3.19 16.06 -5.47
CA TYR A 247 2.20 16.68 -6.33
C TYR A 247 1.10 17.28 -5.46
N GLN A 248 0.66 18.49 -5.78
CA GLN A 248 -0.44 19.15 -5.08
C GLN A 248 -1.59 19.42 -6.05
N PHE A 249 -2.81 19.14 -5.62
CA PHE A 249 -4.00 19.57 -6.34
C PHE A 249 -4.42 20.96 -5.90
N LYS A 250 -4.21 21.95 -6.78
CA LYS A 250 -4.55 23.35 -6.54
C LYS A 250 -5.16 23.97 -7.79
N ASN A 251 -6.22 24.77 -7.62
CA ASN A 251 -6.95 25.40 -8.74
C ASN A 251 -7.39 24.36 -9.80
N ASN A 252 -7.96 23.24 -9.34
CA ASN A 252 -8.42 22.12 -10.16
C ASN A 252 -7.34 21.49 -11.06
N LYS A 253 -6.07 21.60 -10.68
CA LYS A 253 -4.94 21.06 -11.44
C LYS A 253 -3.91 20.43 -10.50
N TRP A 254 -3.31 19.34 -10.95
CA TRP A 254 -2.15 18.76 -10.31
C TRP A 254 -0.87 19.48 -10.77
N ILE A 255 -0.08 19.94 -9.81
CA ILE A 255 1.22 20.58 -10.05
C ILE A 255 2.29 19.88 -9.23
N LYS A 256 3.52 19.85 -9.75
CA LYS A 256 4.67 19.39 -8.98
C LYS A 256 5.00 20.40 -7.90
N VAL A 257 5.27 19.92 -6.71
CA VAL A 257 5.71 20.72 -5.56
C VAL A 257 6.94 20.07 -4.92
N PRO A 258 7.75 20.82 -4.13
CA PRO A 258 8.80 20.22 -3.33
C PRO A 258 8.24 19.14 -2.40
N TYR A 259 9.03 18.09 -2.15
CA TYR A 259 8.67 17.07 -1.17
C TYR A 259 8.52 17.72 0.23
N PRO A 260 7.39 17.51 0.94
CA PRO A 260 7.21 18.04 2.29
C PRO A 260 8.32 17.53 3.21
N LYS A 261 9.07 18.44 3.85
CA LYS A 261 10.06 18.08 4.87
C LYS A 261 9.42 18.27 6.24
N GLY A 262 9.33 17.22 7.06
CA GLY A 262 9.02 17.36 8.48
C GLY A 262 7.83 16.57 9.05
N GLU A 263 7.43 15.44 8.44
CA GLU A 263 6.48 14.49 9.05
C GLU A 263 7.02 13.05 8.89
N ASP A 264 8.29 12.83 9.25
CA ASP A 264 8.86 11.49 9.47
C ASP A 264 8.86 11.18 10.98
#